data_AF-A0A1F9XUT6-F1
#
_entry.id   AF-A0A1F9XUT6-F1
#
_cell.length_a   1.000
_cell.length_b   1.000
_cell.length_c   1.000
_cell.angle_alpha   90.00
_cell.angle_beta   90.00
_cell.angle_gamma   90.00
#
_symmetry.space_group_name_H-M   'P 1'
#
loop_
_entity.id
_entity.type
_entity.pdbx_description
1 polymer ?
#
loop_
_entity_poly.entity_id
_entity_poly.type
_entity_poly.pdbx_seq_one_letter_code
_entity_poly.pdbx_strand_id
1 'polypeptide(L)'
;MTRFIQVGLFIAAMFIYAFSVPAAAVPPGGVNNKSVRISSEEATSPAVPAPVRHNYFLELYIVHILVLLASLTVLSEAAERRFPAGIQQIRNFWNWILLAAFGVCIVLGFVLLLPPPKSIKGYIINIHCWSGTVGAWAAFYHFIKRFRRMLPAS
;
A
#
# COMPACT_ATOMS: atom_id res chain seq x y z
N MET A 1 20.39 -22.61 -7.06
CA MET A 1 19.12 -22.53 -6.28
C MET A 1 19.25 -21.72 -4.99
N THR A 2 20.32 -21.88 -4.19
CA THR A 2 20.54 -21.19 -2.91
C THR A 2 20.54 -19.65 -2.96
N ARG A 3 21.11 -19.04 -4.01
CA ARG A 3 21.13 -17.56 -4.14
C ARG A 3 19.76 -16.93 -4.42
N PHE A 4 18.81 -17.67 -4.99
CA PHE A 4 17.46 -17.16 -5.29
C PHE A 4 16.54 -17.23 -4.07
N ILE A 5 16.69 -18.26 -3.23
CA ILE A 5 16.03 -18.33 -1.92
C ILE A 5 16.49 -17.15 -1.06
N GLN A 6 17.78 -16.79 -1.10
CA GLN A 6 18.30 -15.60 -0.43
C GLN A 6 17.67 -14.29 -0.94
N VAL A 7 17.45 -14.13 -2.25
CA VAL A 7 16.79 -12.92 -2.79
C VAL A 7 15.31 -12.88 -2.39
N GLY A 8 14.60 -14.02 -2.44
CA GLY A 8 13.23 -14.12 -1.97
C GLY A 8 13.09 -13.84 -0.47
N LEU A 9 14.00 -14.37 0.34
CA LEU A 9 14.10 -14.06 1.78
C LEU A 9 14.49 -12.61 2.03
N PHE A 10 15.34 -12.01 1.20
CA PHE A 10 15.73 -10.61 1.32
C PHE A 10 14.56 -9.67 1.02
N ILE A 11 13.77 -9.97 -0.02
CA ILE A 11 12.55 -9.20 -0.33
C ILE A 11 11.48 -9.42 0.73
N ALA A 12 11.30 -10.66 1.20
CA ALA A 12 10.40 -10.96 2.32
C ALA A 12 10.86 -10.25 3.61
N ALA A 13 12.16 -10.20 3.88
CA ALA A 13 12.74 -9.48 5.01
C ALA A 13 12.61 -7.96 4.86
N MET A 14 12.74 -7.41 3.64
CA MET A 14 12.45 -6.00 3.37
C MET A 14 10.97 -5.67 3.52
N PHE A 15 10.07 -6.58 3.12
CA PHE A 15 8.64 -6.48 3.39
C PHE A 15 8.40 -6.51 4.90
N ILE A 16 8.90 -7.51 5.62
CA ILE A 16 8.76 -7.61 7.07
C ILE A 16 9.34 -6.35 7.74
N TYR A 17 10.51 -5.87 7.33
CA TYR A 17 11.13 -4.65 7.86
C TYR A 17 10.29 -3.40 7.58
N ALA A 18 9.77 -3.22 6.36
CA ALA A 18 8.88 -2.11 6.01
C ALA A 18 7.54 -2.14 6.81
N PHE A 19 7.09 -3.33 7.20
CA PHE A 19 5.93 -3.53 8.08
C PHE A 19 6.29 -3.51 9.58
N SER A 20 7.57 -3.59 9.93
CA SER A 20 8.09 -3.56 11.30
C SER A 20 8.54 -2.16 11.73
N VAL A 21 8.66 -1.21 10.80
CA VAL A 21 8.82 0.21 11.15
C VAL A 21 7.55 0.60 11.90
N PRO A 22 7.62 0.91 13.21
CA PRO A 22 6.45 1.37 13.93
C PRO A 22 6.00 2.64 13.23
N ALA A 23 4.76 2.63 12.74
CA ALA A 23 4.09 3.85 12.31
C ALA A 23 4.24 4.83 13.46
N ALA A 24 5.11 5.83 13.31
CA ALA A 24 5.30 6.88 14.29
C ALA A 24 3.90 7.37 14.64
N ALA A 25 3.55 7.23 15.91
CA ALA A 25 2.19 7.34 16.42
C ALA A 25 1.48 8.53 15.76
N VAL A 26 0.54 8.24 14.86
CA VAL A 26 -0.39 9.25 14.38
C VAL A 26 -1.12 9.72 15.64
N PRO A 27 -0.95 10.99 16.06
CA PRO A 27 -1.55 11.45 17.30
C PRO A 27 -3.06 11.26 17.20
N PRO A 28 -3.72 10.75 18.25
CA PRO A 28 -5.16 10.54 18.20
C PRO A 28 -5.83 11.89 17.97
N GLY A 29 -6.41 12.08 16.79
CA GLY A 29 -7.27 13.20 16.47
C GLY A 29 -8.47 13.18 17.39
N GLY A 30 -8.35 13.89 18.51
CA GLY A 30 -9.41 14.05 19.50
C GLY A 30 -10.55 14.85 18.90
N VAL A 31 -11.60 14.16 18.47
CA VAL A 31 -12.91 14.79 18.23
C VAL A 31 -13.52 15.06 19.60
N ASN A 32 -13.15 16.20 20.19
CA ASN A 32 -13.72 16.69 21.43
C ASN A 32 -15.05 17.40 21.11
N ASN A 33 -16.15 16.69 21.31
CA ASN A 33 -17.49 17.23 21.13
C ASN A 33 -17.86 18.03 22.39
N LYS A 34 -17.43 19.30 22.47
CA LYS A 34 -17.84 20.19 23.55
C LYS A 34 -19.08 20.96 23.12
N SER A 35 -20.20 20.60 23.74
CA SER A 35 -21.47 21.32 23.74
C SER A 35 -21.25 22.83 23.89
N VAL A 36 -21.57 23.61 22.86
CA VAL A 36 -21.57 25.07 22.95
C VAL A 36 -22.89 25.50 23.57
N ARG A 37 -22.85 25.77 24.88
CA ARG A 37 -23.82 26.63 25.58
C ARG A 37 -23.63 28.04 25.02
N ILE A 38 -24.70 28.62 24.49
CA ILE A 38 -24.71 30.01 24.03
C ILE A 38 -24.86 30.89 25.27
N SER A 39 -23.80 31.64 25.61
CA SER A 39 -23.88 32.85 26.41
C SER A 39 -23.16 33.95 25.64
N SER A 40 -23.93 34.98 25.30
CA SER A 40 -23.51 36.18 24.59
C SER A 40 -22.50 36.95 25.43
N GLU A 41 -21.28 37.13 24.92
CA GLU A 41 -20.42 38.26 25.25
C GLU A 41 -19.36 38.43 24.15
N GLU A 42 -19.16 39.69 23.79
CA GLU A 42 -18.39 40.20 22.67
C GLU A 42 -16.91 39.85 22.81
N ALA A 43 -16.39 39.00 21.91
CA ALA A 43 -14.98 38.64 21.85
C ALA A 43 -14.53 38.61 20.40
N THR A 44 -13.46 39.36 20.13
CA THR A 44 -12.65 39.38 18.92
C THR A 44 -12.71 38.04 18.18
N SER A 45 -13.26 38.05 16.97
CA SER A 45 -13.45 36.87 16.12
C SER A 45 -12.17 36.00 16.12
N PRO A 46 -12.20 34.79 16.71
CA PRO A 46 -11.06 33.89 16.57
C PRO A 46 -10.98 33.52 15.09
N ALA A 47 -9.87 33.88 14.45
CA ALA A 47 -9.56 33.43 13.10
C ALA A 47 -9.81 31.93 13.03
N VAL A 48 -10.86 31.52 12.33
CA VAL A 48 -11.22 30.11 12.15
C VAL A 48 -9.97 29.45 11.56
N PRO A 49 -9.31 28.52 12.27
CA PRO A 49 -8.12 27.89 11.73
C PRO A 49 -8.54 27.21 10.43
N ALA A 50 -7.85 27.57 9.34
CA ALA A 50 -8.11 27.00 8.03
C ALA A 50 -8.13 25.46 8.15
N PRO A 51 -9.11 24.76 7.54
CA PRO A 51 -9.18 23.31 7.64
C PRO A 51 -7.86 22.72 7.16
N VAL A 52 -7.17 22.01 8.04
CA VAL A 52 -5.93 21.31 7.73
C VAL A 52 -6.26 20.28 6.65
N ARG A 53 -5.80 20.51 5.42
CA ARG A 53 -5.97 19.55 4.33
C ARG A 53 -5.07 18.34 4.60
N HIS A 54 -5.67 17.28 5.12
CA HIS A 54 -5.00 15.99 5.23
C HIS A 54 -4.79 15.40 3.84
N ASN A 55 -3.54 15.31 3.40
CA ASN A 55 -3.17 14.61 2.18
C ASN A 55 -2.99 13.12 2.52
N TYR A 56 -4.10 12.39 2.62
CA TYR A 56 -4.12 10.98 2.99
C TYR A 56 -3.17 10.12 2.13
N PHE A 57 -2.92 10.46 0.87
CA PHE A 57 -1.96 9.75 0.01
C PHE A 57 -0.50 9.79 0.49
N LEU A 58 -0.07 10.93 1.07
CA LEU A 58 1.26 11.10 1.64
C LEU A 58 1.33 10.46 3.03
N GLU A 59 0.29 10.62 3.84
CA GLU A 59 0.18 9.97 5.16
C GLU A 59 0.13 8.44 5.06
N LEU A 60 -0.45 7.90 3.98
CA LEU A 60 -0.50 6.47 3.69
C LEU A 60 0.76 5.94 3.03
N TYR A 61 1.83 6.73 2.83
CA TYR A 61 3.08 6.28 2.20
C TYR A 61 2.91 5.60 0.82
N ILE A 62 1.79 5.82 0.13
CA ILE A 62 1.45 5.12 -1.13
C ILE A 62 2.49 5.39 -2.20
N VAL A 63 3.00 6.63 -2.25
CA VAL A 63 4.05 7.03 -3.22
C VAL A 63 5.33 6.20 -3.04
N HIS A 64 5.75 5.93 -1.81
CA HIS A 64 6.95 5.13 -1.54
C HIS A 64 6.75 3.68 -1.98
N ILE A 65 5.56 3.11 -1.73
CA ILE A 65 5.19 1.78 -2.21
C ILE A 65 5.21 1.71 -3.73
N LEU A 66 4.68 2.73 -4.42
CA LEU A 66 4.70 2.78 -5.88
C LEU A 66 6.12 2.86 -6.43
N VAL A 67 7.01 3.66 -5.83
CA VAL A 67 8.43 3.72 -6.24
C VAL A 67 9.13 2.38 -6.04
N LEU A 68 8.86 1.71 -4.91
CA LEU A 68 9.41 0.36 -4.64
C LEU A 68 8.90 -0.66 -5.67
N LEU A 69 7.60 -0.67 -5.95
CA LEU A 69 6.99 -1.57 -6.93
C LEU A 69 7.51 -1.33 -8.34
N ALA A 70 7.68 -0.06 -8.74
CA ALA A 70 8.29 0.30 -10.01
C ALA A 70 9.73 -0.20 -10.12
N SER A 71 10.53 -0.01 -9.08
CA SER A 71 11.90 -0.51 -9.01
C SER A 71 11.95 -2.05 -9.11
N LEU A 72 11.05 -2.74 -8.42
CA LEU A 72 10.93 -4.20 -8.45
C LEU A 72 10.51 -4.71 -9.84
N THR A 73 9.61 -3.99 -10.51
CA THR A 73 9.20 -4.29 -11.88
C THR A 73 10.37 -4.15 -12.85
N VAL A 74 11.14 -3.06 -12.78
CA VAL A 74 12.34 -2.86 -13.62
C VAL A 74 13.38 -3.95 -13.36
N LEU A 75 13.63 -4.28 -12.09
CA LEU A 75 14.56 -5.34 -11.73
C LEU A 75 14.10 -6.72 -12.23
N SER A 76 12.79 -6.98 -12.19
CA SER A 76 12.19 -8.20 -12.74
C SER A 76 12.39 -8.29 -14.24
N GLU A 77 12.15 -7.20 -14.98
CA GLU A 77 12.40 -7.16 -16.43
C GLU A 77 13.89 -7.34 -16.77
N ALA A 78 14.78 -6.69 -16.02
CA ALA A 78 16.23 -6.84 -16.20
C ALA A 78 16.69 -8.29 -15.93
N ALA A 79 16.14 -8.92 -14.89
CA ALA A 79 16.42 -10.31 -14.55
C ALA A 79 15.94 -11.28 -15.64
N GLU A 80 14.76 -11.05 -16.23
CA GLU A 80 14.26 -11.88 -17.34
C GLU A 80 15.14 -11.79 -18.59
N ARG A 81 15.64 -10.59 -18.91
CA ARG A 81 16.57 -10.40 -20.03
C ARG A 81 17.92 -11.08 -19.78
N ARG A 82 18.41 -11.05 -18.53
CA ARG A 82 19.72 -11.61 -18.18
C ARG A 82 19.68 -13.13 -17.95
N PHE A 83 18.57 -13.65 -17.46
CA PHE A 83 18.42 -15.05 -17.05
C PHE A 83 17.13 -15.66 -17.66
N PRO A 84 17.13 -16.01 -18.96
CA PRO A 84 15.93 -16.51 -19.64
C PRO A 84 15.40 -17.82 -19.04
N ALA A 85 16.28 -18.66 -18.47
CA ALA A 85 15.88 -19.88 -17.76
C ALA A 85 15.02 -19.60 -16.49
N GLY A 86 15.08 -18.38 -15.94
CA GLY A 86 14.37 -17.97 -14.72
C GLY A 86 13.00 -17.33 -14.96
N ILE A 87 12.58 -17.13 -16.22
CA ILE A 87 11.34 -16.40 -16.56
C ILE A 87 10.12 -17.01 -15.85
N GLN A 88 10.02 -18.34 -15.81
CA GLN A 88 8.89 -19.01 -15.18
C GLN A 88 8.81 -18.75 -13.67
N GLN A 89 9.97 -18.62 -13.01
CA GLN A 89 10.05 -18.34 -11.58
C GLN A 89 9.67 -16.89 -11.29
N ILE A 90 10.14 -15.94 -12.10
CA ILE A 90 9.77 -14.52 -11.99
C ILE A 90 8.27 -14.35 -12.20
N ARG A 91 7.68 -15.05 -13.18
CA ARG A 91 6.23 -15.06 -13.38
C ARG A 91 5.48 -15.63 -12.17
N ASN A 92 5.94 -16.75 -11.63
CA ASN A 92 5.33 -17.36 -10.45
C ASN A 92 5.42 -16.45 -9.22
N PHE A 93 6.52 -15.73 -9.05
CA PHE A 93 6.70 -14.75 -7.98
C PHE A 93 5.67 -13.62 -8.06
N TRP A 94 5.48 -13.00 -9.23
CA TRP A 94 4.45 -11.97 -9.42
C TRP A 94 3.03 -12.49 -9.22
N ASN A 95 2.74 -13.74 -9.64
CA ASN A 95 1.45 -14.39 -9.37
C ASN A 95 1.20 -14.56 -7.86
N TRP A 96 2.22 -14.97 -7.10
CA TRP A 96 2.12 -15.10 -5.65
C TRP A 96 1.91 -13.75 -4.96
N ILE A 97 2.60 -12.70 -5.40
CA ILE A 97 2.37 -11.32 -4.91
C ILE A 97 0.92 -10.91 -5.16
N LEU A 98 0.43 -11.10 -6.38
CA LEU A 98 -0.94 -10.74 -6.75
C LEU A 98 -1.97 -11.48 -5.90
N LEU A 99 -1.80 -12.80 -5.73
CA LEU A 99 -2.70 -13.64 -4.94
C LEU A 99 -2.70 -13.23 -3.46
N ALA A 100 -1.52 -13.02 -2.88
CA ALA A 100 -1.40 -12.62 -1.48
C ALA A 100 -2.00 -11.22 -1.24
N ALA A 101 -1.68 -10.26 -2.11
CA ALA A 101 -2.23 -8.91 -2.03
C ALA A 101 -3.75 -8.90 -2.17
N PHE A 102 -4.30 -9.66 -3.11
CA PHE A 102 -5.74 -9.80 -3.29
C PHE A 102 -6.42 -10.45 -2.09
N GLY A 103 -5.86 -11.55 -1.56
CA GLY A 103 -6.40 -12.24 -0.39
C GLY A 103 -6.44 -11.34 0.84
N VAL A 104 -5.34 -10.64 1.14
CA VAL A 104 -5.29 -9.68 2.25
C VAL A 104 -6.29 -8.53 2.04
N CYS A 105 -6.35 -7.97 0.84
CA CYS A 105 -7.26 -6.89 0.51
C CYS A 105 -8.72 -7.30 0.75
N ILE A 106 -9.14 -8.47 0.27
CA ILE A 106 -10.50 -8.99 0.46
C ILE A 106 -10.83 -9.21 1.92
N VAL A 107 -9.96 -9.93 2.66
CA VAL A 107 -10.22 -10.25 4.07
C VAL A 107 -10.37 -8.97 4.88
N LEU A 108 -9.47 -8.00 4.69
CA LEU A 108 -9.55 -6.72 5.39
C LEU A 108 -10.76 -5.88 4.94
N GLY A 109 -11.14 -5.96 3.66
CA GLY A 109 -12.36 -5.34 3.15
C GLY A 109 -13.60 -5.87 3.87
N PHE A 110 -13.70 -7.20 4.07
CA PHE A 110 -14.77 -7.80 4.87
C PHE A 110 -14.70 -7.39 6.34
N VAL A 111 -13.51 -7.36 6.94
CA VAL A 111 -13.34 -6.91 8.33
C VAL A 111 -13.79 -5.45 8.50
N LEU A 112 -13.60 -4.59 7.50
CA LEU A 112 -14.06 -3.20 7.53
C LEU A 112 -15.59 -3.04 7.45
N LEU A 113 -16.32 -4.07 6.98
CA LEU A 113 -17.79 -4.08 7.03
C LEU A 113 -18.30 -4.29 8.46
N LEU A 114 -17.51 -4.93 9.32
CA LEU A 114 -17.78 -5.02 10.75
C LEU A 114 -17.24 -3.74 11.41
N PRO A 115 -17.92 -3.14 12.40
CA PRO A 115 -17.43 -1.94 13.08
C PRO A 115 -16.21 -2.29 13.95
N PRO A 116 -14.96 -2.06 13.49
CA PRO A 116 -13.81 -2.48 14.25
C PRO A 116 -13.53 -1.45 15.35
N PRO A 117 -12.85 -1.85 16.45
CA PRO A 117 -12.41 -0.91 17.48
C PRO A 117 -11.62 0.26 16.87
N LYS A 118 -11.87 1.47 17.37
CA LYS A 118 -11.24 2.71 16.85
C LYS A 118 -9.71 2.66 16.87
N SER A 119 -9.12 1.93 17.82
CA SER A 119 -7.67 1.75 17.97
C SER A 119 -7.02 1.01 16.80
N ILE A 120 -7.74 0.07 16.16
CA ILE A 120 -7.20 -0.77 15.09
C ILE A 120 -7.71 -0.37 13.71
N LYS A 121 -8.82 0.38 13.64
CA LYS A 121 -9.47 0.77 12.38
C LYS A 121 -8.51 1.47 11.41
N GLY A 122 -7.68 2.39 11.90
CA GLY A 122 -6.68 3.08 11.07
C GLY A 122 -5.67 2.12 10.43
N TYR A 123 -5.14 1.18 11.22
CA TYR A 123 -4.21 0.16 10.73
C TYR A 123 -4.84 -0.75 9.67
N ILE A 124 -6.08 -1.18 9.88
CA ILE A 124 -6.82 -2.03 8.93
C ILE A 124 -7.01 -1.30 7.60
N ILE A 125 -7.42 -0.02 7.64
CA ILE A 125 -7.58 0.82 6.44
C ILE A 125 -6.24 0.95 5.71
N ASN A 126 -5.15 1.22 6.43
CA ASN A 126 -3.83 1.37 5.81
C ASN A 126 -3.39 0.09 5.09
N ILE A 127 -3.49 -1.08 5.75
CA ILE A 127 -3.08 -2.36 5.15
C ILE A 127 -4.00 -2.73 3.98
N HIS A 128 -5.30 -2.46 4.07
CA HIS A 128 -6.25 -2.68 2.97
C HIS A 128 -5.88 -1.83 1.74
N CYS A 129 -5.60 -0.53 1.94
CA CYS A 129 -5.17 0.36 0.85
C CYS A 129 -3.82 -0.06 0.25
N TRP A 130 -2.86 -0.49 1.08
CA TRP A 130 -1.54 -0.93 0.62
C TRP A 130 -1.63 -2.22 -0.18
N SER A 131 -2.31 -3.24 0.35
CA SER A 131 -2.53 -4.51 -0.35
C SER A 131 -3.31 -4.30 -1.65
N GLY A 132 -4.33 -3.42 -1.66
CA GLY A 132 -5.02 -3.01 -2.88
C GLY A 132 -4.08 -2.38 -3.92
N THR A 133 -3.18 -1.49 -3.50
CA THR A 133 -2.22 -0.82 -4.39
C THR A 133 -1.21 -1.80 -4.97
N VAL A 134 -0.64 -2.68 -4.13
CA VAL A 134 0.28 -3.74 -4.58
C VAL A 134 -0.41 -4.68 -5.57
N GLY A 135 -1.64 -5.09 -5.26
CA GLY A 135 -2.44 -5.95 -6.13
C GLY A 135 -2.76 -5.30 -7.47
N ALA A 136 -3.20 -4.03 -7.46
CA ALA A 136 -3.48 -3.27 -8.68
C ALA A 136 -2.22 -3.11 -9.55
N TRP A 137 -1.07 -2.82 -8.95
CA TRP A 137 0.19 -2.72 -9.67
C TRP A 137 0.61 -4.04 -10.31
N ALA A 138 0.56 -5.14 -9.55
CA ALA A 138 0.88 -6.47 -10.07
C ALA A 138 -0.05 -6.87 -11.22
N ALA A 139 -1.35 -6.60 -11.09
CA ALA A 139 -2.33 -6.83 -12.16
C ALA A 139 -2.01 -6.00 -13.42
N PHE A 140 -1.68 -4.72 -13.24
CA PHE A 140 -1.32 -3.82 -14.34
C PHE A 140 -0.03 -4.28 -15.05
N TYR A 141 0.98 -4.72 -14.29
CA TYR A 141 2.20 -5.30 -14.85
C TYR A 141 1.90 -6.54 -15.72
N HIS A 142 1.07 -7.46 -15.21
CA HIS A 142 0.65 -8.65 -15.98
C HIS A 142 -0.16 -8.27 -17.22
N PHE A 143 -1.05 -7.29 -17.11
CA PHE A 143 -1.84 -6.77 -18.22
C PHE A 143 -0.93 -6.23 -19.33
N ILE A 144 0.02 -5.34 -19.00
CA ILE A 144 0.98 -4.80 -19.98
C ILE A 144 1.77 -5.92 -20.64
N LYS A 145 2.28 -6.89 -19.87
CA LYS A 145 3.04 -8.01 -20.42
C LYS A 145 2.22 -8.85 -21.40
N ARG A 146 0.95 -9.08 -21.08
CA ARG A 146 0.04 -9.82 -21.96
C ARG A 146 -0.31 -9.00 -23.19
N PHE A 147 -0.58 -7.71 -23.02
CA PHE A 147 -0.89 -6.79 -24.11
C PHE A 147 0.27 -6.69 -25.11
N ARG A 148 1.51 -6.53 -24.64
CA ARG A 148 2.72 -6.51 -25.49
C ARG A 148 2.89 -7.77 -26.35
N ARG A 149 2.39 -8.93 -25.89
CA ARG A 149 2.43 -10.18 -26.67
C ARG A 149 1.33 -10.29 -27.72
N MET A 150 0.27 -9.49 -27.61
CA MET A 150 -0.83 -9.44 -28.58
C MET A 150 -0.55 -8.44 -29.70
N LEU A 151 0.37 -7.49 -29.50
CA LEU A 151 0.80 -6.58 -30.54
C LEU A 151 1.61 -7.35 -31.60
N PRO A 152 1.36 -7.09 -32.90
CA PRO A 152 2.17 -7.66 -33.96
C PRO A 152 3.64 -7.26 -33.79
N ALA A 153 4.56 -8.16 -34.10
CA ALA A 153 5.99 -7.86 -34.11
C ALA A 153 6.24 -6.81 -35.21
N SER A 154 6.41 -5.55 -34.79
CA SER A 154 6.83 -4.44 -35.64
C SER A 154 8.32 -4.51 -35.91
#